data_AF-A0AAW0W519-F1
#
_entry.id   AF-A0AAW0W519-F1
#
_cell.length_a   1.000
_cell.length_b   1.000
_cell.length_c   1.000
_cell.angle_alpha   90.00
_cell.angle_beta   90.00
_cell.angle_gamma   90.00
#
_symmetry.space_group_name_H-M   'P 1'
#
loop_
_entity.id
_entity.type
_entity.pdbx_description
1 polymer ?
#
loop_
_entity_poly.entity_id
_entity_poly.type
_entity_poly.pdbx_seq_one_letter_code
_entity_poly.pdbx_strand_id
1 'polypeptide(L)'
;MGLYMKYFKTPSGILKLLEIIFVIVAFGVFRGANASFSNSDANYFGGGVLVTAMIVTPLLLVCYLMGRLEIQKTIFEIVFNLLMFIFLVAAGSVAIHFWTGIKLSKSGKANGVTLGSFCILASISYLADTVCAIRNYRTSS
;
A
#
# COMPACT_ATOMS: atom_id res chain seq x y z
N MET A 1 18.74 -21.54 0.11
CA MET A 1 19.21 -20.13 0.04
C MET A 1 19.08 -19.49 -1.36
N GLY A 2 19.24 -20.24 -2.47
CA GLY A 2 19.17 -19.66 -3.84
C GLY A 2 17.79 -19.22 -4.37
N LEU A 3 16.68 -19.72 -3.81
CA LEU A 3 15.32 -19.34 -4.21
C LEU A 3 14.93 -17.93 -3.73
N TYR A 4 15.34 -17.56 -2.52
CA TYR A 4 15.07 -16.25 -1.91
C TYR A 4 15.67 -15.10 -2.74
N MET A 5 16.96 -15.21 -3.13
CA MET A 5 17.63 -14.18 -3.93
C MET A 5 17.06 -14.05 -5.35
N LYS A 6 16.46 -15.11 -5.92
CA LYS A 6 15.79 -15.02 -7.22
C LYS A 6 14.48 -14.25 -7.13
N TYR A 7 13.71 -14.42 -6.04
CA TYR A 7 12.42 -13.74 -5.89
C TYR A 7 12.55 -12.23 -5.70
N PHE A 8 13.54 -11.77 -4.90
CA PHE A 8 13.83 -10.34 -4.74
C PHE A 8 14.23 -9.64 -6.05
N LYS A 9 14.64 -10.40 -7.08
CA LYS A 9 14.93 -9.87 -8.41
C LYS A 9 13.73 -9.90 -9.36
N THR A 10 12.58 -10.43 -8.93
CA THR A 10 11.34 -10.35 -9.71
C THR A 10 10.68 -8.99 -9.54
N PRO A 11 10.05 -8.45 -10.59
CA PRO A 11 9.39 -7.15 -10.53
C PRO A 11 8.33 -7.07 -9.43
N SER A 12 7.51 -8.12 -9.25
CA SER A 12 6.52 -8.19 -8.15
C SER A 12 7.15 -8.21 -6.76
N GLY A 13 8.29 -8.90 -6.57
CA GLY A 13 8.96 -8.94 -5.27
C GLY A 13 9.44 -7.54 -4.84
N ILE A 14 9.99 -6.77 -5.77
CA ILE A 14 10.42 -5.38 -5.52
C ILE A 14 9.22 -4.48 -5.23
N LEU A 15 8.12 -4.63 -5.98
CA LEU A 15 6.90 -3.84 -5.78
C LEU A 15 6.30 -4.06 -4.39
N LYS A 16 6.24 -5.30 -3.90
CA LYS A 16 5.77 -5.60 -2.53
C LYS A 16 6.60 -4.94 -1.45
N LEU A 17 7.92 -4.84 -1.63
CA LEU A 17 8.76 -4.12 -0.67
C LEU A 17 8.45 -2.63 -0.68
N LEU A 18 8.25 -2.04 -1.86
CA LEU A 18 7.87 -0.63 -1.99
C LEU A 18 6.51 -0.36 -1.35
N GLU A 19 5.51 -1.22 -1.59
CA GLU A 19 4.21 -1.16 -0.92
C GLU A 19 4.36 -1.16 0.60
N ILE A 20 5.12 -2.11 1.15
CA ILE A 20 5.37 -2.22 2.60
C ILE A 20 6.04 -0.95 3.13
N ILE A 21 7.08 -0.46 2.46
CA ILE A 21 7.79 0.76 2.88
C ILE A 21 6.84 1.96 2.89
N PHE A 22 6.07 2.17 1.81
CA PHE A 22 5.17 3.30 1.71
C PHE A 22 4.04 3.24 2.75
N VAL A 23 3.48 2.05 2.97
CA VAL A 23 2.43 1.83 3.97
C VAL A 23 2.96 2.03 5.39
N ILE A 24 4.16 1.56 5.71
CA ILE A 24 4.80 1.77 7.03
C ILE A 24 5.03 3.26 7.27
N VAL A 25 5.53 4.00 6.28
CA VAL A 25 5.74 5.44 6.42
C VAL A 25 4.40 6.16 6.59
N ALA A 26 3.38 5.85 5.78
CA ALA A 26 2.04 6.41 5.92
C ALA A 26 1.46 6.14 7.32
N PHE A 27 1.54 4.90 7.80
CA PHE A 27 1.06 4.53 9.13
C PHE A 27 1.84 5.23 10.26
N GLY A 28 3.17 5.33 10.11
CA GLY A 28 4.03 6.06 11.04
C GLY A 28 3.67 7.55 11.14
N VAL A 29 3.33 8.18 10.02
CA VAL A 29 2.86 9.58 10.00
C VAL A 29 1.45 9.70 10.59
N PHE A 30 0.54 8.80 10.24
CA PHE A 30 -0.81 8.74 10.80
C PHE A 30 -0.81 8.64 12.32
N ARG A 31 0.01 7.74 12.88
CA ARG A 31 0.01 7.49 14.33
C ARG A 31 1.04 8.30 15.11
N GLY A 32 2.24 8.49 14.57
CA GLY A 32 3.37 9.12 15.25
C GLY A 32 3.44 10.64 15.07
N ALA A 33 2.92 11.18 13.97
CA ALA A 33 2.99 12.61 13.66
C ALA A 33 1.64 13.35 13.83
N ASN A 34 0.65 12.66 14.44
CA ASN A 34 -0.73 13.13 14.64
C ASN A 34 -1.42 13.64 13.35
N ALA A 35 -1.12 13.01 12.21
CA ALA A 35 -1.83 13.26 10.96
C ALA A 35 -3.15 12.49 10.94
N SER A 36 -4.18 13.06 10.30
CA SER A 36 -5.50 12.45 10.19
C SER A 36 -6.03 12.51 8.76
N PHE A 37 -7.03 11.68 8.46
CA PHE A 37 -7.72 11.58 7.18
C PHE A 37 -8.94 12.49 7.10
N SER A 38 -9.04 13.57 7.90
CA SER A 38 -10.24 14.38 8.16
C SER A 38 -10.98 13.96 9.45
N ASN A 39 -12.27 13.64 9.35
CA ASN A 39 -13.16 13.32 10.46
C ASN A 39 -12.96 11.89 10.99
N SER A 40 -13.61 11.55 12.10
CA SER A 40 -13.55 10.21 12.71
C SER A 40 -13.83 9.08 11.72
N ASP A 41 -14.85 9.21 10.87
CA ASP A 41 -15.21 8.17 9.90
C ASP A 41 -14.11 7.94 8.86
N ALA A 42 -13.52 9.03 8.37
CA ALA A 42 -12.40 8.96 7.42
C ALA A 42 -11.13 8.40 8.08
N ASN A 43 -10.92 8.66 9.38
CA ASN A 43 -9.84 8.06 10.16
C ASN A 43 -10.03 6.56 10.36
N TYR A 44 -11.26 6.10 10.62
CA TYR A 44 -11.55 4.67 10.72
C TYR A 44 -11.35 3.97 9.39
N PHE A 45 -11.81 4.57 8.30
CA PHE A 45 -11.59 4.03 6.94
C PHE A 45 -10.10 4.01 6.59
N GLY A 46 -9.42 5.16 6.60
CA GLY A 46 -8.01 5.25 6.21
C GLY A 46 -7.09 4.46 7.13
N GLY A 47 -7.34 4.48 8.43
CA GLY A 47 -6.62 3.65 9.41
C GLY A 47 -6.83 2.16 9.18
N GLY A 48 -8.07 1.73 8.91
CA GLY A 48 -8.39 0.33 8.59
C GLY A 48 -7.71 -0.15 7.31
N VAL A 49 -7.67 0.69 6.27
CA VAL A 49 -6.98 0.40 5.01
C VAL A 49 -5.46 0.24 5.25
N LEU A 50 -4.84 1.17 5.99
CA LEU A 50 -3.41 1.10 6.31
C LEU A 50 -3.06 -0.14 7.14
N VAL A 51 -3.87 -0.48 8.15
CA VAL A 51 -3.64 -1.69 8.97
C VAL A 51 -3.81 -2.96 8.14
N THR A 52 -4.81 -3.01 7.26
CA THR A 52 -5.03 -4.15 6.37
C THR A 52 -3.83 -4.33 5.43
N ALA A 53 -3.33 -3.25 4.83
CA ALA A 53 -2.10 -3.26 4.01
C ALA A 53 -0.88 -3.75 4.80
N MET A 54 -0.70 -3.28 6.03
CA MET A 54 0.40 -3.66 6.91
C MET A 54 0.39 -5.14 7.32
N ILE A 55 -0.78 -5.77 7.37
CA ILE A 55 -0.86 -7.19 7.75
C ILE A 55 -0.76 -8.07 6.51
N VAL A 56 -1.55 -7.77 5.48
CA VAL A 56 -1.71 -8.68 4.34
C VAL A 56 -0.49 -8.64 3.40
N THR A 57 0.09 -7.47 3.12
CA THR A 57 1.22 -7.40 2.17
C THR A 57 2.48 -8.09 2.69
N PRO A 58 2.89 -7.94 3.96
CA PRO A 58 3.98 -8.75 4.53
C PRO A 58 3.65 -10.24 4.59
N LEU A 59 2.40 -10.61 4.87
CA LEU A 59 2.00 -12.02 4.88
C LEU A 59 2.15 -12.63 3.48
N LEU A 60 1.71 -11.93 2.43
CA LEU A 60 1.93 -12.34 1.04
C LEU A 60 3.42 -12.48 0.74
N LEU A 61 4.24 -11.51 1.15
CA LEU A 61 5.71 -11.57 1.00
C LEU A 61 6.29 -12.84 1.65
N VAL A 62 5.92 -13.13 2.90
CA VAL A 62 6.36 -14.34 3.62
C VAL A 62 5.94 -15.60 2.86
N CYS A 63 4.70 -15.68 2.38
CA CYS A 63 4.23 -16.80 1.58
C CYS A 63 5.09 -17.02 0.32
N TYR A 64 5.49 -15.96 -0.39
CA TYR A 64 6.38 -16.11 -1.55
C TYR A 64 7.79 -16.53 -1.15
N LEU A 65 8.32 -16.02 -0.04
CA LEU A 65 9.64 -16.42 0.48
C LEU A 65 9.65 -17.92 0.87
N MET A 66 8.51 -18.47 1.31
CA MET A 66 8.35 -19.90 1.55
C MET A 66 8.22 -20.75 0.27
N GLY A 67 8.35 -20.14 -0.91
CA GLY A 67 8.29 -20.84 -2.20
C GLY A 67 6.87 -21.04 -2.74
N ARG A 68 5.83 -20.45 -2.12
CA ARG A 68 4.44 -20.52 -2.61
C ARG A 68 4.18 -19.47 -3.70
N LEU A 69 4.95 -19.53 -4.78
CA LEU A 69 4.80 -18.63 -5.93
C LEU A 69 3.49 -18.84 -6.69
N GLU A 70 2.80 -19.96 -6.45
CA GLU A 70 1.46 -20.25 -6.98
C GLU A 70 0.43 -19.19 -6.58
N ILE A 71 0.62 -18.54 -5.42
CA ILE A 71 -0.27 -17.46 -4.94
C ILE A 71 -0.23 -16.26 -5.92
N GLN A 72 0.91 -16.01 -6.60
CA GLN A 72 1.03 -14.97 -7.65
C GLN A 72 0.19 -15.21 -8.88
N LYS A 73 -0.32 -16.43 -9.03
CA LYS A 73 -1.18 -16.83 -10.13
C LYS A 73 -2.63 -16.95 -9.68
N THR A 74 -2.95 -16.54 -8.46
CA THR A 74 -4.33 -16.57 -7.97
C THR A 74 -5.05 -15.26 -8.27
N ILE A 75 -6.35 -15.37 -8.53
CA ILE A 75 -7.25 -14.22 -8.66
C ILE A 75 -7.23 -13.37 -7.38
N PHE A 76 -6.95 -13.98 -6.22
CA PHE A 76 -6.84 -13.30 -4.93
C PHE A 76 -5.85 -12.12 -4.98
N GLU A 77 -4.66 -12.32 -5.53
CA GLU A 77 -3.64 -11.27 -5.58
C GLU A 77 -4.06 -10.10 -6.47
N ILE A 78 -4.67 -10.40 -7.62
CA ILE A 78 -5.19 -9.38 -8.55
C ILE A 78 -6.29 -8.55 -7.87
N VAL A 79 -7.27 -9.22 -7.25
CA VAL A 79 -8.42 -8.56 -6.61
C VAL A 79 -7.96 -7.76 -5.39
N PHE A 80 -7.07 -8.34 -4.57
CA PHE A 80 -6.58 -7.69 -3.36
C PHE A 80 -5.78 -6.44 -3.70
N ASN A 81 -4.82 -6.53 -4.63
CA ASN A 81 -4.00 -5.38 -5.03
C ASN A 81 -4.87 -4.28 -5.67
N LEU A 82 -5.88 -4.64 -6.47
CA LEU A 82 -6.81 -3.67 -7.05
C LEU A 82 -7.68 -2.96 -5.99
N LEU A 83 -8.20 -3.71 -5.02
CA LEU A 83 -8.96 -3.13 -3.90
C LEU A 83 -8.09 -2.18 -3.08
N MET A 84 -6.86 -2.59 -2.77
CA MET A 84 -5.91 -1.75 -2.04
C MET A 84 -5.56 -0.49 -2.80
N PHE A 85 -5.37 -0.57 -4.12
CA PHE A 85 -5.20 0.61 -4.97
C PHE A 85 -6.36 1.61 -4.81
N ILE A 86 -7.61 1.16 -5.00
CA ILE A 86 -8.79 2.02 -4.93
C ILE A 86 -8.92 2.66 -3.54
N PHE A 87 -8.75 1.87 -2.48
CA PHE A 87 -8.91 2.34 -1.10
C PHE A 87 -7.82 3.30 -0.67
N LEU A 88 -6.56 3.06 -1.05
CA LEU A 88 -5.44 3.96 -0.76
C LEU A 88 -5.52 5.27 -1.57
N VAL A 89 -5.99 5.23 -2.82
CA VAL A 89 -6.28 6.45 -3.60
C VAL A 89 -7.35 7.28 -2.90
N ALA A 90 -8.45 6.66 -2.49
CA ALA A 90 -9.54 7.35 -1.80
C ALA A 90 -9.05 7.97 -0.47
N ALA A 91 -8.39 7.18 0.38
CA ALA A 91 -7.85 7.66 1.65
C ALA A 91 -6.80 8.77 1.46
N GLY A 92 -5.87 8.60 0.52
CA GLY A 92 -4.85 9.59 0.21
C GLY A 92 -5.43 10.91 -0.31
N SER A 93 -6.44 10.84 -1.19
CA SER A 93 -7.11 12.03 -1.74
C SER A 93 -7.83 12.82 -0.66
N VAL A 94 -8.55 12.13 0.24
CA VAL A 94 -9.24 12.79 1.37
C VAL A 94 -8.23 13.45 2.32
N ALA A 95 -7.12 12.78 2.64
CA ALA A 95 -6.07 13.37 3.46
C ALA A 95 -5.46 14.64 2.82
N ILE A 96 -5.07 14.58 1.55
CA ILE A 96 -4.49 15.74 0.84
C ILE A 96 -5.50 16.88 0.81
N HIS A 97 -6.75 16.62 0.44
CA HIS A 97 -7.79 17.65 0.36
C HIS A 97 -8.03 18.31 1.72
N PHE A 98 -8.11 17.53 2.79
CA PHE A 98 -8.28 18.05 4.14
C PHE A 98 -7.11 18.95 4.57
N TRP A 99 -5.87 18.48 4.43
CA TRP A 99 -4.70 19.23 4.91
C TRP A 99 -4.29 20.40 4.02
N THR A 100 -4.65 20.38 2.74
CA THR A 100 -4.46 21.53 1.85
C THR A 100 -5.41 22.69 2.17
N GLY A 101 -6.64 22.37 2.57
CA GLY A 101 -7.70 23.35 2.90
C GLY A 101 -7.59 24.01 4.28
N ILE A 102 -6.88 23.42 5.24
CA ILE A 102 -6.81 23.95 6.61
C ILE A 102 -5.66 24.96 6.78
N LYS A 103 -5.94 26.05 7.51
CA LYS A 103 -4.95 27.02 7.99
C LYS A 103 -4.31 26.52 9.30
N LEU A 104 -3.44 25.51 9.19
CA LEU A 104 -2.61 24.99 10.28
C LEU A 104 -1.17 25.50 10.18
N SER A 105 -0.39 25.34 11.25
CA SER A 105 1.06 25.58 11.24
C SER A 105 1.72 24.78 10.11
N LYS A 106 2.77 25.35 9.48
CA LYS A 106 3.48 24.74 8.34
C LYS A 106 3.89 23.28 8.62
N SER A 107 4.26 22.96 9.86
CA SER A 107 4.66 21.61 10.27
C SER A 107 3.49 20.62 10.28
N GLY A 108 2.33 20.98 10.84
CA GLY A 108 1.16 20.09 10.85
C GLY A 108 0.62 19.84 9.45
N LYS A 109 0.62 20.87 8.60
CA LYS A 109 0.24 20.76 7.19
C LYS A 109 1.17 19.81 6.42
N ALA A 110 2.48 19.90 6.67
CA ALA A 110 3.46 19.00 6.06
C ALA A 110 3.20 17.53 6.44
N ASN A 111 2.90 17.24 7.70
CA ASN A 111 2.61 15.87 8.15
C ASN A 111 1.41 15.27 7.43
N GLY A 112 0.31 16.00 7.34
CA GLY A 112 -0.91 15.52 6.70
C GLY A 112 -0.80 15.35 5.18
N VAL A 113 -0.09 16.27 4.51
CA VAL A 113 0.22 16.11 3.08
C VAL A 113 1.14 14.91 2.87
N THR A 114 2.13 14.70 3.74
CA THR A 114 3.04 13.54 3.69
C THR A 114 2.24 12.24 3.81
N LEU A 115 1.33 12.13 4.79
CA LEU A 115 0.43 10.98 4.93
C LEU A 115 -0.30 10.68 3.62
N GLY A 116 -0.97 11.68 3.05
CA GLY A 116 -1.71 11.53 1.81
C GLY A 116 -0.83 11.15 0.62
N SER A 117 0.33 11.80 0.47
CA SER A 117 1.28 11.49 -0.61
C SER A 117 1.80 10.06 -0.54
N PHE A 118 2.16 9.55 0.64
CA PHE A 118 2.60 8.16 0.79
C PHE A 118 1.47 7.15 0.54
N CYS A 119 0.22 7.47 0.89
CA CYS A 119 -0.93 6.65 0.48
C CYS A 119 -1.09 6.60 -1.05
N ILE A 120 -0.90 7.72 -1.76
CA ILE A 120 -0.94 7.73 -3.23
C ILE A 120 0.23 6.92 -3.83
N LEU A 121 1.45 7.07 -3.32
CA LEU A 121 2.60 6.28 -3.78
C LEU A 121 2.42 4.77 -3.53
N ALA A 122 1.88 4.40 -2.37
CA ALA A 122 1.50 3.03 -2.07
C ALA A 122 0.48 2.51 -3.09
N SER A 123 -0.57 3.29 -3.36
CA SER A 123 -1.61 2.90 -4.32
C SER A 123 -1.05 2.63 -5.73
N ILE A 124 -0.15 3.49 -6.23
CA ILE A 124 0.49 3.31 -7.54
C ILE A 124 1.30 2.01 -7.57
N SER A 125 1.94 1.66 -6.45
CA SER A 125 2.69 0.42 -6.32
C SER A 125 1.78 -0.80 -6.39
N TYR A 126 0.65 -0.80 -5.67
CA TYR A 126 -0.37 -1.84 -5.76
C TYR A 126 -0.98 -1.97 -7.17
N LEU A 127 -1.17 -0.86 -7.88
CA LEU A 127 -1.64 -0.89 -9.26
C LEU A 127 -0.60 -1.55 -10.19
N ALA A 128 0.68 -1.19 -10.02
CA ALA A 128 1.77 -1.80 -10.77
C ALA A 128 1.89 -3.31 -10.48
N ASP A 129 1.70 -3.74 -9.22
CA ASP A 129 1.71 -5.16 -8.87
C ASP A 129 0.48 -5.88 -9.41
N THR A 130 -0.69 -5.23 -9.46
CA THR A 130 -1.89 -5.76 -10.14
C THR A 130 -1.62 -6.06 -11.61
N VAL A 131 -0.95 -5.14 -12.34
CA VAL A 131 -0.57 -5.35 -13.74
C VAL A 131 0.41 -6.52 -13.88
N CYS A 132 1.37 -6.65 -12.97
CA CYS A 132 2.30 -7.77 -12.95
C CYS A 132 1.59 -9.11 -12.67
N ALA A 133 0.66 -9.13 -11.71
CA ALA A 133 -0.15 -10.30 -11.37
C ALA A 133 -1.04 -10.75 -12.54
N ILE A 134 -1.66 -9.81 -13.26
CA ILE A 134 -2.45 -10.12 -14.48
C ILE A 134 -1.57 -10.77 -15.55
N ARG A 135 -0.35 -10.27 -15.77
CA ARG A 135 0.60 -10.87 -16.72
C ARG A 135 0.97 -12.29 -16.31
N ASN A 136 1.28 -12.50 -15.03
CA ASN A 136 1.64 -13.83 -14.49
C ASN A 136 0.47 -14.83 -14.58
N TYR A 137 -0.76 -14.37 -14.36
CA TYR A 137 -1.98 -15.17 -14.50
C TYR A 137 -2.17 -15.64 -15.95
N ARG A 138 -2.05 -14.73 -16.92
CA ARG A 138 -2.19 -15.03 -18.35
C ARG A 138 -1.14 -16.00 -18.88
N THR A 139 0.11 -15.91 -18.44
CA THR A 139 1.18 -16.83 -18.87
C THR A 139 1.05 -18.22 -18.26
N SER A 140 0.15 -18.41 -17.28
CA SER A 140 -0.07 -19.69 -16.61
C SER A 140 -1.36 -20.40 -17.03
N SER A 141 -2.17 -19.77 -17.90
CA SER A 141 -3.35 -20.37 -18.56
C SER A 141 -2.98 -20.81 -19.97
#